data_AF-A7SLR3-F1
#
_entry.id   AF-A7SLR3-F1
#
_cell.length_a   1.000
_cell.length_b   1.000
_cell.length_c   1.000
_cell.angle_alpha   90.00
_cell.angle_beta   90.00
_cell.angle_gamma   90.00
#
_symmetry.space_group_name_H-M   'P 1'
#
loop_
_entity.id
_entity.type
_entity.pdbx_description
1 polymer ?
#
loop_
_entity_poly.entity_id
_entity_poly.type
_entity_poly.pdbx_seq_one_letter_code
_entity_poly.pdbx_strand_id
1 'polypeptide(L)'
;MSSRWRRAAKSANKLDGGLELQDIQTLDDVDPELFIKFMRIPSLKNYSSLQRKLERAGESWMREFLYYGGMETLFEVLEKLGSRGMLKFTDAFVQLECVRCIKAVLNSRHGLEFMTESADRTRQLANVYLGVFSKRPVIDIEVI
;
A
#
# COMPACT_ATOMS: atom_id res chain seq x y z
N MET A 1 -21.95 11.60 9.77
CA MET A 1 -20.70 11.10 10.40
C MET A 1 -21.00 9.80 11.12
N SER A 2 -20.54 8.65 10.63
CA SER A 2 -21.01 7.36 11.14
C SER A 2 -20.44 7.03 12.52
N SER A 3 -21.22 6.30 13.32
CA SER A 3 -20.91 5.86 14.68
C SER A 3 -19.64 5.00 14.78
N ARG A 4 -19.07 4.55 13.65
CA ARG A 4 -17.82 3.79 13.57
C ARG A 4 -16.59 4.66 13.87
N TRP A 5 -16.63 5.95 13.50
CA TRP A 5 -15.58 6.95 13.80
C TRP A 5 -15.42 7.13 15.30
N ARG A 6 -16.51 7.09 16.08
CA ARG A 6 -16.47 7.25 17.54
C ARG A 6 -15.72 6.12 18.23
N ARG A 7 -15.69 4.90 17.69
CA ARG A 7 -14.92 3.78 18.28
C ARG A 7 -13.43 3.87 17.95
N ALA A 8 -13.10 4.14 16.69
CA ALA A 8 -11.72 4.39 16.28
C ALA A 8 -11.13 5.62 16.99
N ALA A 9 -11.89 6.72 17.10
CA ALA A 9 -11.46 7.94 17.77
C ALA A 9 -11.41 7.83 19.30
N LYS A 10 -12.31 7.06 19.94
CA LYS A 10 -12.26 6.82 21.40
C LYS A 10 -11.10 5.92 21.80
N SER A 11 -10.66 5.03 20.91
CA SER A 11 -9.38 4.31 21.05
C SER A 11 -8.17 5.23 20.88
N ALA A 12 -8.25 6.18 19.93
CA ALA A 12 -7.20 7.17 19.65
C ALA A 12 -6.99 8.18 20.79
N ASN A 13 -8.05 8.60 21.48
CA ASN A 13 -7.98 9.67 22.49
C ASN A 13 -7.37 9.21 23.84
N LYS A 14 -7.01 7.93 23.99
CA LYS A 14 -6.43 7.36 25.23
C LYS A 14 -4.90 7.23 25.16
N LEU A 15 -4.27 7.52 24.03
CA LEU A 15 -2.85 7.27 23.81
C LEU A 15 -2.21 8.45 23.05
N ASP A 16 -1.19 9.05 23.65
CA ASP A 16 -0.23 9.97 23.03
C ASP A 16 0.71 9.24 22.03
N GLY A 17 0.18 8.25 21.31
CA GLY A 17 0.93 7.33 20.45
C GLY A 17 0.08 6.96 19.24
N GLY A 18 0.59 7.27 18.06
CA GLY A 18 -0.12 7.19 16.78
C GLY A 18 -0.89 5.90 16.57
N LEU A 19 -2.10 6.02 16.00
CA LEU A 19 -2.94 4.89 15.61
C LEU A 19 -2.18 3.94 14.67
N GLU A 20 -2.03 2.68 15.10
CA GLU A 20 -1.42 1.61 14.32
C GLU A 20 -2.47 0.56 13.90
N LEU A 21 -2.48 0.18 12.62
CA LEU A 21 -3.50 -0.71 12.04
C LEU A 21 -3.59 -2.13 12.64
N GLN A 22 -2.58 -2.59 13.39
CA GLN A 22 -2.58 -3.93 14.00
C GLN A 22 -3.44 -4.04 15.26
N ASP A 23 -3.85 -2.94 15.89
CA ASP A 23 -4.73 -2.98 17.07
C ASP A 23 -6.20 -3.17 16.69
N ILE A 24 -6.50 -3.20 15.39
CA ILE A 24 -7.81 -3.55 14.86
C ILE A 24 -7.84 -5.08 14.71
N GLN A 25 -8.48 -5.74 15.68
CA GLN A 25 -8.59 -7.21 15.78
C GLN A 25 -9.21 -7.90 14.54
N THR A 26 -9.69 -7.14 13.56
CA THR A 26 -10.16 -7.67 12.29
C THR A 26 -9.81 -6.67 11.18
N LEU A 27 -8.65 -6.85 10.54
CA LEU A 27 -8.29 -6.11 9.31
C LEU A 27 -9.38 -6.26 8.24
N ASP A 28 -10.19 -7.33 8.32
CA ASP A 28 -11.33 -7.55 7.43
C ASP A 28 -12.37 -6.44 7.49
N ASP A 29 -12.57 -5.82 8.66
CA ASP A 29 -13.57 -4.77 8.90
C ASP A 29 -13.08 -3.35 8.57
N VAL A 30 -11.82 -3.21 8.16
CA VAL A 30 -11.20 -1.92 7.85
C VAL A 30 -11.53 -1.51 6.41
N ASP A 31 -12.13 -0.32 6.29
CA ASP A 31 -12.54 0.23 5.00
C ASP A 31 -11.32 0.62 4.12
N PRO A 32 -11.38 0.46 2.78
CA PRO A 32 -10.25 0.73 1.89
C PRO A 32 -9.65 2.14 1.99
N GLU A 33 -10.50 3.16 2.11
CA GLU A 33 -10.07 4.56 2.26
C GLU A 33 -9.14 4.79 3.45
N LEU A 34 -9.34 4.03 4.53
CA LEU A 34 -8.54 4.17 5.74
C LEU A 34 -7.12 3.65 5.50
N PHE A 35 -6.97 2.53 4.80
CA PHE A 35 -5.65 2.05 4.36
C PHE A 35 -4.96 3.07 3.46
N ILE A 36 -5.66 3.66 2.49
CA ILE A 36 -5.10 4.67 1.59
C ILE A 36 -4.57 5.88 2.38
N LYS A 37 -5.28 6.32 3.42
CA LYS A 37 -4.82 7.39 4.32
C LYS A 37 -3.56 6.98 5.09
N PHE A 38 -3.52 5.77 5.65
CA PHE A 38 -2.35 5.29 6.40
C PHE A 38 -1.12 5.02 5.53
N MET A 39 -1.29 4.62 4.27
CA MET A 39 -0.18 4.43 3.32
C MET A 39 0.63 5.71 3.09
N ARG A 40 0.03 6.89 3.28
CA ARG A 40 0.74 8.18 3.17
C ARG A 40 1.68 8.46 4.34
N ILE A 41 1.64 7.62 5.39
CA ILE A 41 2.60 7.58 6.50
C ILE A 41 3.43 6.30 6.30
N PRO A 42 4.57 6.38 5.58
CA PRO A 42 5.28 5.17 5.17
C PRO A 42 5.90 4.48 6.39
N SER A 43 5.46 3.25 6.65
CA SER A 43 6.02 2.39 7.69
C SER A 43 5.88 0.94 7.26
N LEU A 44 6.83 0.09 7.70
CA LEU A 44 6.80 -1.34 7.40
C LEU A 44 5.48 -1.97 7.84
N LYS A 45 5.00 -1.58 9.03
CA LYS A 45 3.75 -2.06 9.64
C LYS A 45 2.52 -1.76 8.79
N ASN A 46 2.42 -0.55 8.23
CA ASN A 46 1.28 -0.15 7.42
C ASN A 46 1.22 -0.97 6.13
N TYR A 47 2.35 -1.15 5.45
CA TYR A 47 2.41 -1.96 4.22
C TYR A 47 2.20 -3.45 4.47
N SER A 48 2.83 -4.06 5.48
CA SER A 48 2.59 -5.47 5.78
C SER A 48 1.15 -5.76 6.25
N SER A 49 0.47 -4.79 6.85
CA SER A 49 -0.95 -4.93 7.20
C SER A 49 -1.85 -4.79 5.98
N LEU A 50 -1.54 -3.86 5.08
CA LEU A 50 -2.24 -3.71 3.81
C LEU A 50 -2.04 -4.93 2.92
N GLN A 51 -0.82 -5.46 2.79
CA GLN A 51 -0.53 -6.66 2.00
C GLN A 51 -1.42 -7.82 2.43
N ARG A 52 -1.46 -8.13 3.73
CA ARG A 52 -2.31 -9.20 4.28
C ARG A 52 -3.80 -8.97 3.99
N LYS A 53 -4.25 -7.71 4.04
CA LYS A 53 -5.63 -7.36 3.68
C LYS A 53 -5.89 -7.57 2.19
N LEU A 54 -4.98 -7.14 1.31
CA LEU A 54 -5.09 -7.28 -0.15
C LEU A 54 -5.11 -8.76 -0.57
N GLU A 55 -4.28 -9.60 0.02
CA GLU A 55 -4.23 -11.05 -0.24
C GLU A 55 -5.54 -11.78 0.12
N ARG A 56 -6.32 -11.22 1.05
CA ARG A 56 -7.60 -11.78 1.53
C ARG A 56 -8.81 -10.99 1.07
N ALA A 57 -8.60 -9.92 0.31
CA ALA A 57 -9.66 -9.00 -0.06
C ALA A 57 -10.65 -9.70 -0.98
N GLY A 58 -11.93 -9.67 -0.60
CA GLY A 58 -13.01 -10.01 -1.51
C GLY A 58 -13.13 -9.00 -2.65
N GLU A 59 -13.79 -9.41 -3.72
CA GLU A 59 -13.98 -8.63 -4.94
C GLU A 59 -14.55 -7.21 -4.70
N SER A 60 -15.54 -7.07 -3.79
CA SER A 60 -16.11 -5.75 -3.45
C SER A 60 -15.07 -4.81 -2.84
N TRP A 61 -14.27 -5.32 -1.90
CA TRP A 61 -13.25 -4.51 -1.21
C TRP A 61 -12.14 -4.10 -2.16
N MET A 62 -11.68 -5.02 -3.04
CA MET A 62 -10.67 -4.72 -4.05
C MET A 62 -11.15 -3.64 -5.02
N ARG A 63 -12.41 -3.74 -5.50
CA ARG A 63 -12.99 -2.70 -6.37
C ARG A 63 -13.06 -1.34 -5.71
N GLU A 64 -13.52 -1.27 -4.46
CA GLU A 64 -13.54 -0.02 -3.72
C GLU A 64 -12.13 0.56 -3.51
N PHE A 65 -11.15 -0.29 -3.15
CA PHE A 65 -9.76 0.13 -3.01
C PHE A 65 -9.22 0.77 -4.30
N LEU A 66 -9.47 0.14 -5.45
CA LEU A 66 -9.09 0.67 -6.76
C LEU A 66 -9.86 1.96 -7.08
N TYR A 67 -11.17 1.99 -6.85
CA TYR A 67 -12.03 3.16 -7.08
C TYR A 67 -11.57 4.38 -6.29
N TYR A 68 -11.11 4.19 -5.05
CA TYR A 68 -10.58 5.27 -4.20
C TYR A 68 -9.12 5.65 -4.51
N GLY A 69 -8.53 5.11 -5.59
CA GLY A 69 -7.18 5.44 -6.04
C GLY A 69 -6.07 4.74 -5.25
N GLY A 70 -6.34 3.55 -4.71
CA GLY A 70 -5.38 2.80 -3.91
C GLY A 70 -4.14 2.38 -4.70
N MET A 71 -4.30 1.98 -5.96
CA MET A 71 -3.19 1.60 -6.85
C MET A 71 -2.28 2.80 -7.15
N GLU A 72 -2.88 3.93 -7.52
CA GLU A 72 -2.17 5.17 -7.83
C GLU A 72 -1.41 5.69 -6.61
N THR A 73 -2.03 5.60 -5.42
CA THR A 73 -1.37 5.98 -4.18
C THR A 73 -0.18 5.06 -3.87
N LEU A 74 -0.27 3.75 -4.15
CA LEU A 74 0.88 2.84 -4.01
C LEU A 74 2.04 3.25 -4.93
N PHE A 75 1.76 3.59 -6.19
CA PHE A 75 2.77 4.07 -7.13
C PHE A 75 3.39 5.40 -6.70
N GLU A 76 2.57 6.37 -6.30
CA GLU A 76 3.04 7.68 -5.84
C GLU A 76 3.97 7.55 -4.63
N VAL A 77 3.61 6.70 -3.65
CA VAL A 77 4.47 6.52 -2.48
C VAL A 77 5.73 5.75 -2.83
N LEU A 78 5.67 4.73 -3.70
CA LEU A 78 6.85 4.00 -4.14
C LEU A 78 7.85 4.90 -4.86
N GLU A 79 7.38 5.80 -5.74
CA GLU A 79 8.21 6.80 -6.40
C GLU A 79 8.87 7.76 -5.39
N LYS A 80 8.11 8.24 -4.39
CA LYS A 80 8.64 9.09 -3.31
C LYS A 80 9.68 8.36 -2.45
N LEU A 81 9.48 7.08 -2.16
CA LEU A 81 10.46 6.28 -1.43
C LEU A 81 11.73 6.07 -2.27
N GLY A 82 11.59 5.77 -3.56
CA GLY A 82 12.72 5.55 -4.47
C GLY A 82 13.57 6.81 -4.72
N SER A 83 12.91 7.97 -4.84
CA SER A 83 13.56 9.27 -5.13
C SER A 83 14.34 9.87 -3.96
N ARG A 84 14.00 9.53 -2.71
CA ARG A 84 14.65 10.08 -1.51
C ARG A 84 16.09 9.61 -1.27
N GLY A 85 16.60 8.67 -2.06
CA GLY A 85 17.81 7.92 -1.70
C GLY A 85 17.57 7.05 -0.45
N MET A 86 18.41 6.04 -0.19
CA MET A 86 18.29 5.31 1.08
C MET A 86 18.89 6.15 2.20
N LEU A 87 18.04 6.87 2.96
CA LEU A 87 18.51 7.57 4.16
C LEU A 87 18.77 6.58 5.30
N LYS A 88 18.03 5.47 5.33
CA LYS A 88 18.24 4.35 6.27
C LYS A 88 18.03 3.01 5.57
N PHE A 89 18.72 1.95 6.03
CA PHE A 89 18.52 0.57 5.55
C PHE A 89 17.06 0.11 5.72
N THR A 90 16.36 0.59 6.74
CA THR A 90 14.93 0.34 6.96
C THR A 90 14.04 0.83 5.81
N ASP A 91 14.45 1.86 5.07
CA ASP A 91 13.68 2.41 3.97
C ASP A 91 13.60 1.43 2.79
N ALA A 92 14.62 0.58 2.62
CA ALA A 92 14.61 -0.49 1.62
C ALA A 92 13.52 -1.53 1.91
N PHE A 93 13.30 -1.90 3.17
CA PHE A 93 12.23 -2.81 3.55
C PHE A 93 10.85 -2.18 3.35
N VAL A 94 10.69 -0.88 3.66
CA VAL A 94 9.43 -0.17 3.39
C VAL A 94 9.14 -0.14 1.88
N GLN A 95 10.16 0.09 1.05
CA GLN A 95 10.04 0.01 -0.42
C GLN A 95 9.62 -1.40 -0.87
N LEU A 96 10.28 -2.44 -0.35
CA LEU A 96 9.99 -3.83 -0.68
C LEU A 96 8.55 -4.22 -0.29
N GLU A 97 8.10 -3.84 0.90
CA GLU A 97 6.72 -4.12 1.34
C GLU A 97 5.68 -3.34 0.51
N CYS A 98 5.99 -2.12 0.07
CA CYS A 98 5.14 -1.38 -0.86
C CYS A 98 5.02 -2.11 -2.22
N VAL A 99 6.14 -2.64 -2.74
CA VAL A 99 6.15 -3.47 -3.96
C VAL A 99 5.32 -4.75 -3.77
N ARG A 100 5.39 -5.38 -2.59
CA ARG A 100 4.54 -6.54 -2.25
C ARG A 100 3.05 -6.22 -2.25
N CYS A 101 2.66 -5.03 -1.77
CA CYS A 101 1.27 -4.57 -1.86
C CYS A 101 0.82 -4.42 -3.32
N ILE A 102 1.65 -3.83 -4.18
CA ILE A 102 1.36 -3.71 -5.62
C ILE A 102 1.20 -5.10 -6.25
N LYS A 103 2.13 -6.03 -5.96
CA LYS A 103 2.04 -7.43 -6.42
C LYS A 103 0.73 -8.09 -5.96
N ALA A 104 0.31 -7.87 -4.71
CA ALA A 104 -0.95 -8.41 -4.19
C ALA A 104 -2.17 -7.87 -4.95
N VAL A 105 -2.21 -6.58 -5.30
CA VAL A 105 -3.28 -6.02 -6.16
C VAL A 105 -3.26 -6.68 -7.55
N LEU A 106 -2.09 -6.78 -8.18
CA LEU A 106 -1.91 -7.37 -9.51
C LEU A 106 -2.19 -8.88 -9.55
N ASN A 107 -2.15 -9.57 -8.42
CA ASN A 107 -2.53 -10.98 -8.34
C ASN A 107 -4.06 -11.17 -8.21
N SER A 108 -4.83 -10.09 -8.09
CA SER A 108 -6.28 -10.13 -8.16
C SER A 108 -6.79 -9.89 -9.57
N ARG A 109 -7.89 -10.54 -9.94
CA ARG A 109 -8.54 -10.35 -11.26
C ARG A 109 -8.85 -8.88 -11.53
N HIS A 110 -9.48 -8.20 -10.57
CA HIS A 110 -9.85 -6.78 -10.72
C HIS A 110 -8.63 -5.86 -10.81
N GLY A 111 -7.54 -6.18 -10.11
CA GLY A 111 -6.30 -5.43 -10.24
C GLY A 111 -5.67 -5.56 -11.64
N LEU A 112 -5.74 -6.75 -12.25
CA LEU A 112 -5.28 -6.94 -13.64
C LEU A 112 -6.20 -6.25 -14.66
N GLU A 113 -7.52 -6.37 -14.49
CA GLU A 113 -8.49 -5.68 -15.34
C GLU A 113 -8.25 -4.16 -15.29
N PHE A 114 -8.15 -3.60 -14.08
CA PHE A 114 -7.86 -2.17 -13.87
C PHE A 114 -6.57 -1.70 -14.56
N MET A 115 -5.54 -2.54 -14.58
CA MET A 115 -4.26 -2.20 -15.21
C MET A 115 -4.28 -2.27 -16.74
N THR A 116 -5.08 -3.19 -17.29
CA THR A 116 -5.20 -3.41 -18.73
C THR A 116 -6.21 -2.46 -19.39
N GLU A 117 -7.11 -1.85 -18.61
CA GLU A 117 -8.04 -0.82 -19.06
C GLU A 117 -7.37 0.46 -19.59
N SER A 118 -6.12 0.73 -19.20
CA SER A 118 -5.38 1.90 -19.69
C SER A 118 -3.89 1.60 -19.92
N ALA A 119 -3.44 1.87 -21.15
CA ALA A 119 -2.03 1.77 -21.51
C ALA A 119 -1.13 2.70 -20.66
N ASP A 120 -1.67 3.82 -20.17
CA ASP A 120 -0.92 4.76 -19.33
C ASP A 120 -0.65 4.20 -17.93
N ARG A 121 -1.56 3.39 -17.38
CA ARG A 121 -1.33 2.69 -16.09
C ARG A 121 -0.24 1.63 -16.24
N THR A 122 -0.25 0.89 -17.35
CA THR A 122 0.80 -0.10 -17.67
C THR A 122 2.17 0.58 -17.83
N ARG A 123 2.22 1.75 -18.49
CA ARG A 123 3.45 2.57 -18.58
C ARG A 123 3.88 3.11 -17.22
N GLN A 124 2.95 3.55 -16.38
CA GLN A 124 3.25 4.02 -15.02
C GLN A 124 3.90 2.91 -14.19
N LEU A 125 3.37 1.68 -14.25
CA LEU A 125 3.99 0.52 -13.60
C LEU A 125 5.42 0.29 -14.12
N ALA A 126 5.62 0.25 -15.44
CA ALA A 126 6.95 0.09 -16.01
C ALA A 126 7.91 1.21 -15.59
N ASN A 127 7.47 2.46 -15.57
CA ASN A 127 8.28 3.61 -15.17
C ASN A 127 8.62 3.60 -13.68
N VAL A 128 7.69 3.21 -12.82
CA VAL A 128 7.94 3.09 -11.37
C VAL A 128 8.94 1.97 -11.11
N TYR A 129 8.77 0.79 -11.73
CA TYR A 129 9.73 -0.30 -11.61
C TYR A 129 11.10 0.10 -12.17
N LEU A 130 11.17 0.55 -13.42
CA LEU A 130 12.43 0.96 -14.04
C LEU A 130 13.07 2.13 -13.30
N GLY A 131 12.32 3.11 -12.81
CA GLY A 131 12.87 4.23 -12.05
C GLY A 131 13.43 3.84 -10.67
N VAL A 132 12.77 2.91 -9.98
CA VAL A 132 13.21 2.38 -8.68
C VAL A 132 14.44 1.47 -8.82
N PHE A 133 14.48 0.62 -9.85
CA PHE A 133 15.53 -0.39 -10.03
C PHE A 133 16.70 0.08 -10.91
N SER A 134 16.48 0.97 -11.89
CA SER A 134 17.55 1.49 -12.76
C SER A 134 18.49 2.47 -12.04
N LYS A 135 18.06 3.09 -10.93
CA LYS A 135 18.91 3.99 -10.13
C LYS A 135 19.79 3.28 -9.10
N ARG A 136 19.83 1.94 -9.02
CA ARG A 136 20.63 1.22 -8.01
C ARG A 136 21.22 -0.10 -8.55
N PRO A 137 22.54 -0.20 -8.77
CA PRO A 137 23.19 -1.44 -9.21
C PRO A 137 23.48 -2.45 -8.07
N VAL A 138 22.71 -2.49 -6.96
CA VAL A 138 23.13 -3.26 -5.76
C VAL A 138 22.02 -4.06 -5.07
N ILE A 139 20.84 -4.25 -5.68
CA ILE A 139 19.85 -5.19 -5.13
C ILE A 139 19.31 -6.08 -6.24
N ASP A 140 20.21 -6.83 -6.88
CA ASP A 140 19.90 -8.20 -7.32
C ASP A 140 19.84 -9.08 -6.06
N ILE A 141 18.80 -8.89 -5.24
CA ILE A 141 18.33 -9.97 -4.39
C ILE A 141 17.29 -10.67 -5.24
N GLU A 142 17.67 -11.84 -5.74
CA GLU A 142 16.80 -12.81 -6.38
C GLU A 142 15.43 -12.77 -5.72
N VAL A 143 14.43 -12.46 -6.54
CA VAL A 143 13.02 -12.42 -6.17
C VAL A 143 12.63 -13.82 -5.69
N ILE A 144 12.52 -13.98 -4.36
CA ILE A 144 11.79 -15.08 -3.70
C ILE A 144 10.31 -14.99 -4.05
#